data_AF-A0A8J6URL4-F1
#
_entry.id   AF-A0A8J6URL4-F1
#
_cell.length_a   1.000
_cell.length_b   1.000
_cell.length_c   1.000
_cell.angle_alpha   90.00
_cell.angle_beta   90.00
_cell.angle_gamma   90.00
#
_symmetry.space_group_name_H-M   'P 1'
#
loop_
_entity.id
_entity.type
_entity.pdbx_description
1 polymer ?
#
loop_
_entity_poly.entity_id
_entity_poly.type
_entity_poly.pdbx_seq_one_letter_code
_entity_poly.pdbx_strand_id
1 'polypeptide(L)' 'MTKKICYCYNYTDDDIKKDVRENEGVSRVLEQILEKKKMGTCRCDQFHPEGR' A
#
# COMPACT_ATOMS: atom_id res chain seq x y z
N MET A 1 -3.34 -16.76 1.19
CA MET A 1 -3.66 -15.87 2.32
C MET A 1 -3.28 -14.47 1.91
N THR A 2 -4.23 -13.54 1.94
CA THR A 2 -4.03 -12.13 1.59
C THR A 2 -3.24 -11.43 2.70
N LYS A 3 -2.11 -10.82 2.35
CA LYS A 3 -1.22 -10.10 3.27
C LYS A 3 -1.54 -8.60 3.24
N LYS A 4 -1.68 -7.99 4.41
CA LYS A 4 -1.76 -6.53 4.54
C LYS A 4 -0.41 -5.92 4.13
N ILE A 5 -0.42 -5.02 3.14
CA ILE A 5 0.79 -4.34 2.65
C ILE A 5 0.88 -2.93 3.21
N CYS A 6 -0.23 -2.21 3.27
CA CYS A 6 -0.29 -0.89 3.89
C CYS A 6 -1.37 -0.83 4.96
N TYR A 7 -0.96 -0.60 6.21
CA TYR A 7 -1.88 -0.47 7.33
C TYR A 7 -2.55 0.92 7.38
N CYS A 8 -1.87 1.98 6.93
CA CYS A 8 -2.43 3.32 6.90
C CYS A 8 -3.62 3.46 5.94
N TYR A 9 -3.58 2.77 4.79
CA TYR A 9 -4.59 2.85 3.74
C TYR A 9 -5.34 1.53 3.50
N ASN A 10 -5.12 0.55 4.38
CA ASN A 10 -5.75 -0.76 4.36
C ASN A 10 -5.50 -1.66 3.14
N TYR A 11 -4.55 -1.33 2.25
CA TYR A 11 -4.23 -2.13 1.07
C TYR A 11 -3.58 -3.47 1.39
N THR A 12 -3.96 -4.45 0.59
CA THR A 12 -3.43 -5.81 0.60
C THR A 12 -2.61 -6.13 -0.65
N ASP A 13 -1.93 -7.28 -0.65
CA ASP A 13 -1.22 -7.76 -1.82
C ASP A 13 -2.16 -8.11 -2.97
N ASP A 14 -3.36 -8.58 -2.67
CA ASP A 14 -4.39 -8.84 -3.68
C ASP A 14 -4.94 -7.56 -4.30
N ASP A 15 -5.10 -6.47 -3.52
CA ASP A 15 -5.48 -5.16 -4.06
C ASP A 15 -4.45 -4.66 -5.08
N ILE A 16 -3.16 -4.77 -4.75
CA ILE A 16 -2.06 -4.38 -5.65
C ILE A 16 -2.07 -5.27 -6.90
N LYS A 17 -2.17 -6.59 -6.75
CA LYS A 17 -2.21 -7.51 -7.91
C LYS A 17 -3.41 -7.25 -8.81
N LYS A 18 -4.58 -6.98 -8.24
CA LYS A 18 -5.79 -6.64 -8.99
C LYS A 18 -5.58 -5.33 -9.75
N ASP A 19 -5.08 -4.32 -9.08
CA ASP A 19 -4.78 -3.01 -9.67
C ASP A 19 -3.77 -3.11 -10.82
N VAL A 20 -2.71 -3.93 -10.69
CA VAL A 20 -1.78 -4.24 -11.80
C VAL A 20 -2.51 -4.82 -13.01
N ARG A 21 -3.40 -5.78 -12.79
CA ARG A 21 -4.15 -6.42 -13.89
C ARG A 21 -5.12 -5.45 -14.57
N GLU A 22 -5.69 -4.53 -13.80
CA GLU A 22 -6.67 -3.54 -14.29
C GLU A 22 -5.99 -2.34 -14.97
N ASN A 23 -4.75 -2.01 -14.62
CA ASN A 23 -4.01 -0.86 -15.15
C ASN A 23 -2.82 -1.27 -16.03
N GLU A 24 -3.02 -2.24 -16.91
CA GLU A 24 -2.06 -2.59 -17.98
C GLU A 24 -0.63 -2.88 -17.48
N GLY A 25 -0.50 -3.50 -16.30
CA GLY A 25 0.78 -3.87 -15.71
C GLY A 25 1.35 -2.86 -14.71
N VAL A 26 0.70 -1.71 -14.50
CA VAL A 26 1.11 -0.68 -13.54
C VAL A 26 0.23 -0.75 -12.30
N SER A 27 0.77 -0.55 -11.10
CA SER A 27 -0.07 -0.40 -9.89
C SER A 27 -0.08 1.03 -9.39
N ARG A 28 -1.20 1.72 -9.59
CA ARG A 28 -1.48 3.04 -9.02
C ARG A 28 -1.61 2.99 -7.50
N VAL A 29 -2.12 1.88 -6.97
CA VAL A 29 -2.18 1.63 -5.51
C VAL A 29 -0.76 1.62 -4.93
N LEU A 30 0.16 0.89 -5.56
CA LEU A 30 1.55 0.85 -5.11
C LEU A 30 2.22 2.23 -5.22
N GLU A 31 2.03 2.94 -6.33
CA GLU A 31 2.54 4.29 -6.54
C GLU A 31 2.06 5.26 -5.44
N GLN A 32 0.76 5.21 -5.11
CA GLN A 32 0.19 6.03 -4.05
C GLN A 32 0.82 5.74 -2.68
N ILE A 33 1.01 4.45 -2.34
CA ILE A 33 1.66 4.05 -1.08
C ILE A 33 3.08 4.61 -1.02
N LEU A 34 3.85 4.47 -2.11
CA LEU A 34 5.23 4.95 -2.19
C LEU A 34 5.32 6.47 -2.09
N GLU A 35 4.43 7.20 -2.76
CA GLU A 35 4.36 8.66 -2.70
C GLU A 35 4.07 9.13 -1.27
N LYS A 36 3.05 8.57 -0.61
CA LYS A 36 2.67 8.97 0.75
C LYS A 36 3.77 8.67 1.77
N LYS A 37 4.49 7.56 1.58
CA LYS A 37 5.69 7.21 2.36
C LYS A 37 6.81 8.21 2.13
N LYS A 38 7.09 8.57 0.87
CA LYS A 38 8.11 9.59 0.51
C LYS A 38 7.77 10.97 1.10
N MET A 39 6.50 11.34 1.12
CA MET A 39 6.04 12.61 1.72
C MET A 39 6.09 12.61 3.25
N GLY A 40 6.33 11.46 3.91
CA GLY A 40 6.29 11.36 5.37
C GLY A 40 4.90 11.54 5.96
N THR A 41 3.84 11.36 5.16
CA THR A 41 2.44 11.56 5.58
C THR A 41 1.80 10.31 6.17
N CYS A 42 2.49 9.18 6.09
CA CYS A 42 2.02 7.92 6.66
C CYS A 42 2.14 7.93 8.18
N ARG A 43 1.14 7.34 8.85
CA ARG A 43 1.13 7.11 10.31
C ARG A 43 1.49 5.65 10.61
N CYS A 44 2.61 5.17 10.06
CA CYS A 44 3.05 3.79 10.23
C CYS A 44 3.34 3.48 11.71
N ASP A 45 3.85 4.44 12.46
CA ASP A 45 4.06 4.41 13.91
C ASP A 45 2.78 4.10 14.71
N GLN A 46 1.61 4.51 14.19
CA GLN A 46 0.32 4.31 14.85
C GLN A 46 -0.42 3.07 14.35
N PHE A 47 -0.37 2.81 13.04
CA PHE A 47 -1.22 1.78 12.41
C PHE A 47 -0.48 0.49 12.06
N HIS A 48 0.84 0.53 11.86
CA HIS A 48 1.61 -0.68 11.54
C HIS A 48 1.97 -1.40 12.85
N PRO A 49 1.78 -2.73 12.96
CA PRO A 49 2.09 -3.47 14.19
C PRO A 49 3.58 -3.40 14.57
N GLU A 50 4.47 -3.24 13.59
CA GLU A 50 5.90 -3.01 13.81
C GLU A 50 6.32 -1.52 13.81
N GLY A 51 5.37 -0.60 13.60
CA GLY A 51 5.64 0.84 13.59
C GLY A 51 6.48 1.37 12.40
N ARG A 52 6.62 0.63 11.30
CA ARG A 52 7.52 0.96 10.17
C ARG A 52 7.01 0.49 8.80
#